data_AF-A0A3C1VBK8-F1
#
_entry.id   AF-A0A3C1VBK8-F1
#
_cell.length_a   1.000
_cell.length_b   1.000
_cell.length_c   1.000
_cell.angle_alpha   90.00
_cell.angle_beta   90.00
_cell.angle_gamma   90.00
#
_symmetry.space_group_name_H-M   'P 1'
#
loop_
_entity.id
_entity.type
_entity.pdbx_description
1 polymer ?
#
loop_
_entity_poly.entity_id
_entity_poly.type
_entity_poly.pdbx_seq_one_letter_code
_entity_poly.pdbx_strand_id
1 'polypeptide(L)' 'SKGGNYLLNVGPTSEGLIPQASVDRLAEVGKWLRVNGEAIYGTSPTVFGAEVGALSQTETNRNGSPKFVAAWDWRCT' A
#
# COMPACT_ATOMS: atom_id res chain seq x y z
N SER A 1 -3.22 2.29 -3.91
CA SER A 1 -1.79 2.27 -3.57
C SER A 1 -1.24 3.69 -3.66
N LYS A 2 -0.14 4.02 -2.97
CA LYS A 2 0.43 5.39 -2.96
C LYS A 2 1.41 5.67 -4.11
N GLY A 3 1.48 4.79 -5.11
CA GLY A 3 2.33 4.97 -6.29
C GLY A 3 3.84 4.97 -6.04
N GLY A 4 4.29 4.59 -4.85
CA GLY A 4 5.71 4.61 -4.46
C GLY A 4 6.38 3.24 -4.55
N ASN A 5 7.70 3.26 -4.74
CA ASN A 5 8.53 2.06 -4.70
C ASN A 5 9.01 1.78 -3.27
N TYR A 6 9.11 0.49 -2.93
CA TYR A 6 9.65 0.07 -1.64
C TYR A 6 11.08 -0.43 -1.80
N LEU A 7 12.03 0.27 -1.18
CA LEU A 7 13.45 -0.12 -1.14
C LEU A 7 13.76 -0.68 0.25
N LEU A 8 13.94 -2.00 0.33
CA LEU A 8 14.25 -2.69 1.58
C LEU A 8 15.77 -2.81 1.75
N ASN A 9 16.29 -2.23 2.83
CA ASN A 9 17.70 -2.35 3.17
C ASN A 9 17.97 -3.64 3.97
N VAL A 10 19.18 -4.18 3.82
CA VAL A 10 19.67 -5.33 4.60
C VAL A 10 21.05 -5.00 5.12
N GLY A 11 21.27 -5.16 6.42
CA GLY A 11 22.57 -4.97 7.06
C GLY A 11 23.36 -6.27 7.08
N PRO A 12 24.52 -6.36 6.39
CA PRO A 12 25.45 -7.47 6.57
C PRO A 12 26.03 -7.49 8.00
N THR A 13 26.51 -8.65 8.45
CA THR A 13 27.32 -8.77 9.66
C THR A 13 28.69 -8.09 9.47
N SER A 14 29.48 -8.01 10.54
CA SER A 14 30.86 -7.50 10.50
C SER A 14 31.75 -8.23 9.50
N GLU A 15 31.44 -9.49 9.22
CA GLU A 15 32.14 -10.36 8.27
C GLU A 15 31.62 -10.20 6.84
N GLY A 16 30.64 -9.32 6.61
CA GLY A 16 30.03 -9.07 5.31
C GLY A 16 28.97 -10.10 4.91
N LEU A 17 28.55 -10.99 5.81
CA LEU A 17 27.53 -12.00 5.53
C LEU A 17 26.12 -11.44 5.76
N ILE A 18 25.17 -11.81 4.91
CA ILE A 18 23.76 -11.45 5.17
C ILE A 18 23.21 -12.37 6.28
N PRO A 19 22.63 -11.82 7.37
CA PRO A 19 22.04 -12.64 8.42
C PRO A 19 20.97 -13.59 7.88
N GLN A 20 20.96 -14.84 8.33
CA GLN A 20 20.07 -15.89 7.81
C GLN A 20 18.58 -15.48 7.88
N ALA A 21 18.16 -14.85 8.98
CA ALA A 21 16.78 -14.37 9.11
C ALA A 21 16.38 -13.34 8.04
N SER A 22 17.33 -12.54 7.52
CA SER A 22 17.08 -11.63 6.41
C SER A 22 16.92 -12.39 5.10
N VAL A 23 17.75 -13.42 4.88
CA VAL A 23 17.65 -14.31 3.72
C VAL A 23 16.30 -15.00 3.69
N ASP A 24 15.87 -15.58 4.81
CA ASP A 24 14.62 -16.34 4.92
C ASP A 24 13.42 -15.44 4.60
N ARG A 25 13.36 -14.24 5.20
CA ARG A 25 12.29 -13.26 4.94
C ARG A 25 12.26 -12.79 3.49
N LEU A 26 13.42 -12.51 2.89
CA LEU A 26 13.49 -12.10 1.49
C LEU A 26 13.07 -13.24 0.56
N ALA A 27 13.39 -14.48 0.90
CA ALA A 27 12.97 -15.66 0.15
C ALA A 27 11.44 -15.86 0.21
N GLU A 28 10.83 -15.65 1.37
CA GLU A 28 9.37 -15.67 1.55
C GLU A 28 8.67 -14.56 0.75
N VAL A 29 9.17 -13.33 0.84
CA VAL A 29 8.67 -12.20 0.03
C VAL A 29 8.80 -12.51 -1.45
N GLY A 30 9.95 -13.03 -1.89
CA GLY A 30 10.16 -13.43 -3.28
C GLY A 30 9.21 -14.55 -3.73
N LYS A 31 8.89 -15.50 -2.85
CA LYS A 31 7.89 -16.55 -3.12
C LYS A 31 6.49 -15.97 -3.29
N TRP A 32 6.11 -15.02 -2.45
CA TRP A 32 4.82 -14.33 -2.57
C TRP A 32 4.73 -13.48 -3.84
N LEU A 33 5.81 -12.75 -4.18
CA LEU A 33 5.90 -11.93 -5.38
C LEU A 33 5.87 -12.77 -6.67
N ARG A 34 6.36 -14.01 -6.66
CA ARG A 34 6.21 -14.89 -7.84
C ARG A 34 4.76 -15.20 -8.19
N VAL A 35 3.88 -15.28 -7.18
CA VAL A 35 2.46 -15.57 -7.38
C VAL A 35 1.66 -14.31 -7.65
N ASN A 36 1.99 -13.20 -6.95
CA ASN A 36 1.18 -11.97 -6.96
C ASN A 36 1.84 -10.81 -7.72
N GLY A 37 2.97 -11.05 -8.38
CA GLY A 37 3.81 -10.02 -8.98
C GLY A 37 3.13 -9.24 -10.09
N GLU A 38 2.17 -9.83 -10.80
CA GLU A 38 1.36 -9.15 -11.81
C GLU A 38 0.59 -7.95 -11.23
N ALA A 39 0.12 -8.05 -9.98
CA ALA A 39 -0.59 -6.97 -9.30
C ALA A 39 0.34 -5.92 -8.68
N ILE A 40 1.66 -6.06 -8.85
CA ILE A 40 2.69 -5.17 -8.28
C ILE A 40 3.53 -4.55 -9.40
N TYR A 41 4.24 -5.38 -10.18
CA TYR A 41 5.15 -4.92 -11.22
C TYR A 41 4.40 -4.34 -12.41
N GLY A 42 4.86 -3.19 -12.91
CA GLY A 42 4.24 -2.52 -14.05
C GLY A 42 2.86 -1.91 -13.76
N THR A 43 2.36 -2.01 -12.53
CA THR A 43 1.10 -1.39 -12.14
C THR A 43 1.26 0.11 -11.90
N SER A 44 0.19 0.84 -12.12
CA SER A 44 0.12 2.26 -11.81
C SER A 44 -0.72 2.48 -10.54
N PRO A 45 -0.50 3.56 -9.78
CA PRO A 45 -1.40 3.95 -8.73
C PRO A 45 -2.83 4.06 -9.27
N THR A 46 -3.79 3.69 -8.43
CA THR A 46 -5.20 3.87 -8.74
C THR A 46 -5.51 5.35 -9.00
N VAL A 47 -6.42 5.62 -9.94
CA VAL A 47 -6.99 6.95 -10.17
C VAL A 47 -7.82 7.45 -8.99
N PHE A 48 -8.12 6.57 -8.05
CA PHE A 48 -8.84 6.86 -6.81
C PHE A 48 -7.84 7.17 -5.68
N GLY A 49 -7.55 8.45 -5.47
CA GLY A 49 -6.74 8.92 -4.33
C GLY A 49 -7.50 8.88 -3.00
N ALA A 50 -6.97 9.52 -1.95
CA ALA A 50 -7.76 9.84 -0.73
C ALA A 50 -8.93 10.82 -1.02
N GLU A 51 -9.07 11.20 -2.28
CA GLU A 51 -9.76 12.36 -2.83
C GLU A 51 -11.09 11.97 -3.47
N VAL A 52 -11.41 10.67 -3.52
CA VAL A 52 -12.78 10.19 -3.80
C VAL A 52 -13.69 10.28 -2.57
N GLY A 53 -13.13 10.51 -1.39
CA GLY A 53 -13.85 10.59 -0.13
C GLY A 53 -13.24 9.79 1.00
N ALA A 54 -13.59 10.17 2.22
CA ALA A 54 -13.21 9.51 3.46
C ALA A 54 -14.44 9.27 4.35
N LEU A 55 -14.37 8.29 5.24
CA LEU A 55 -15.38 8.16 6.31
C LEU A 55 -15.28 9.39 7.22
N SER A 56 -16.41 10.07 7.43
CA SER A 56 -16.50 11.21 8.35
C SER A 56 -16.10 10.78 9.74
N GLN A 57 -15.20 11.54 10.36
CA GLN A 57 -14.82 11.32 11.75
C GLN A 57 -15.89 11.85 12.73
N THR A 58 -16.84 12.65 12.26
CA THR A 58 -17.83 13.36 13.09
C THR A 58 -19.27 13.02 12.75
N GLU A 59 -19.58 12.57 11.53
CA GLU A 59 -20.95 12.24 11.09
C GLU A 59 -21.20 10.73 11.05
N THR A 60 -22.36 10.32 11.56
CA THR A 60 -22.85 8.94 11.52
C THR A 60 -24.16 8.86 10.75
N ASN A 61 -24.37 7.74 10.05
CA ASN A 61 -25.64 7.43 9.39
C ASN A 61 -26.71 7.12 10.44
N ARG A 62 -27.98 7.06 10.01
CA ARG A 62 -29.15 6.75 10.86
C ARG A 62 -29.00 5.43 11.64
N ASN A 63 -28.10 4.55 11.21
CA ASN A 63 -27.82 3.24 11.81
C ASN A 63 -26.55 3.24 12.68
N GLY A 64 -25.95 4.41 12.98
CA GLY A 64 -24.82 4.56 13.89
C GLY A 64 -23.43 4.29 13.29
N SER A 65 -23.33 3.88 12.02
CA SER A 65 -22.03 3.73 11.34
C SER A 65 -21.48 5.06 10.83
N PRO A 66 -20.16 5.29 10.83
CA PRO A 66 -19.54 6.49 10.25
C PRO A 66 -19.99 6.69 8.79
N LYS A 67 -20.39 7.92 8.46
CA LYS A 67 -20.91 8.28 7.14
C LYS A 67 -19.76 8.48 6.16
N PHE A 68 -19.80 7.82 5.00
CA PHE A 68 -18.84 8.08 3.93
C PHE A 68 -19.10 9.46 3.31
N VAL A 69 -18.11 10.35 3.37
CA VAL A 69 -18.16 11.68 2.75
C VAL A 69 -17.33 11.61 1.49
N ALA A 70 -18.03 11.55 0.37
CA ALA A 70 -17.41 11.54 -0.92
C ALA A 70 -16.95 12.95 -1.32
N ALA A 71 -15.67 13.10 -1.65
CA ALA A 71 -15.10 14.37 -2.07
C ALA A 71 -15.30 14.52 -3.59
N TRP A 72 -16.50 14.94 -4.00
CA TRP A 72 -16.85 15.15 -5.42
C TRP A 72 -16.75 16.62 -5.84
N ASP A 73 -15.64 17.31 -5.58
CA ASP A 73 -15.42 18.65 -6.15
C ASP A 73 -14.91 18.52 -7.60
N TRP A 74 -15.77 17.99 -8.48
CA TRP A 74 -15.58 18.12 -9.92
C TRP A 74 -16.24 19.43 -10.34
N ARG A 75 -15.45 20.46 -10.66
CA ARG A 75 -15.95 21.59 -11.44
C ARG A 75 -15.70 21.28 -12.91
N CYS A 76 -16.72 20.81 -13.63
CA CYS A 76 -16.72 21.02 -15.08
C CYS A 76 -17.08 22.48 -15.35
N THR A 77 -16.11 23.22 -15.87
CA THR A 77 -16.33 24.37 -16.75
C THR A 77 -15.43 24.21 -17.95
#